data_AF-A0A7U6KNP5-F1
#
_entry.id   AF-A0A7U6KNP5-F1
#
_cell.length_a   1.000
_cell.length_b   1.000
_cell.length_c   1.000
_cell.angle_alpha   90.00
_cell.angle_beta   90.00
_cell.angle_gamma   90.00
#
_symmetry.space_group_name_H-M   'P 1'
#
loop_
_entity.id
_entity.type
_entity.pdbx_description
1 polymer ?
#
loop_
_entity_poly.entity_id
_entity_poly.type
_entity_poly.pdbx_seq_one_letter_code
_entity_poly.pdbx_strand_id
1 'polypeptide(L)'
;MVNQKLAGKIGQIRLAYEVIADNKAFVGKTYTNSQNNKFSKEHTNKRYLDCTDEPLRATVFGKPHKNDNVADAENTADDDPPALLDNDFKPSRTTAKSSELQQWKLKNNYRHARRNQFYFPTNLRQLSLLSYQMLFARVWQIFGVVSYKQRRVYAVILLSMLSGRKVQDVIYELALDKSQRKWLSHESGSAADSYAMSNTINVTSNRRSHLLPHRQSHDNEFKLPLPARLQAVIENKFSVDGDEVSEVLASLKVQLELPVLSNQHIDACLYTVIKNELQESLHADMITGVDVKHSSPLYYTSIETISLEKTYYSAIQLLTEYCTADSQGELRQLSMSSTKSNRYKKIYW
;
A
#
# COMPACT_ATOMS: atom_id res chain seq x y z
N MET A 1 -59.39 -19.00 22.64
CA MET A 1 -58.62 -20.06 21.94
C MET A 1 -57.18 -19.60 21.78
N VAL A 2 -56.26 -20.12 22.59
CA VAL A 2 -54.83 -19.83 22.46
C VAL A 2 -54.30 -20.56 21.22
N ASN A 3 -53.60 -19.84 20.36
CA ASN A 3 -53.24 -20.27 19.00
C ASN A 3 -52.18 -21.40 19.06
N GLN A 4 -52.62 -22.65 19.18
CA GLN A 4 -51.79 -23.85 19.38
C GLN A 4 -50.66 -24.00 18.32
N LYS A 5 -50.86 -23.46 17.12
CA LYS A 5 -49.83 -23.40 16.06
C LYS A 5 -48.63 -22.52 16.41
N LEU A 6 -48.83 -21.46 17.19
CA LEU A 6 -47.76 -20.55 17.61
C LEU A 6 -46.90 -21.19 18.71
N ALA A 7 -47.53 -21.84 19.69
CA ALA A 7 -46.85 -22.58 20.75
C ALA A 7 -46.02 -23.74 20.19
N GLY A 8 -46.54 -24.46 19.19
CA GLY A 8 -45.78 -25.51 18.49
C GLY A 8 -44.55 -24.99 17.74
N LYS A 9 -44.66 -23.84 17.07
CA LYS A 9 -43.51 -23.19 16.39
C LYS A 9 -42.47 -22.67 17.37
N ILE A 10 -42.88 -22.09 18.49
CA ILE A 10 -41.96 -21.65 19.55
C ILE A 10 -41.25 -22.86 20.19
N GLY A 11 -41.95 -23.97 20.40
CA GLY A 11 -41.37 -25.22 20.87
C GLY A 11 -40.31 -25.78 19.92
N GLN A 12 -40.57 -25.78 18.61
CA GLN A 12 -39.60 -26.21 17.60
C GLN A 12 -38.35 -25.32 17.53
N ILE A 13 -38.52 -23.99 17.65
CA ILE A 13 -37.39 -23.06 17.72
C ILE A 13 -36.56 -23.30 18.98
N ARG A 14 -37.21 -23.47 20.14
CA ARG A 14 -36.51 -23.76 21.40
C ARG A 14 -35.71 -25.06 21.34
N LEU A 15 -36.29 -26.13 20.78
CA LEU A 15 -35.63 -27.42 20.63
C LEU A 15 -34.43 -27.34 19.68
N ALA A 16 -34.53 -26.55 18.60
CA ALA A 16 -33.41 -26.30 17.70
C ALA A 16 -32.26 -25.54 18.38
N TYR A 17 -32.55 -24.58 19.26
CA TYR A 17 -31.52 -23.87 20.04
C TYR A 17 -30.91 -24.72 21.16
N GLU A 18 -31.70 -25.56 21.84
CA GLU A 18 -31.22 -26.48 22.88
C GLU A 18 -30.31 -27.58 22.27
N VAL A 19 -30.65 -28.14 21.10
CA VAL A 19 -29.80 -29.11 20.38
C VAL A 19 -28.49 -28.49 19.86
N ILE A 20 -28.47 -27.18 19.58
CA ILE A 20 -27.25 -26.44 19.20
C ILE A 20 -26.39 -26.10 20.45
N ALA A 21 -27.01 -25.96 21.62
CA ALA A 21 -26.31 -25.69 22.87
C ALA A 21 -25.58 -26.94 23.38
N ASP A 22 -26.22 -28.12 23.33
CA ASP A 22 -25.64 -29.37 23.83
C ASP A 22 -24.51 -29.92 22.95
N ASN A 23 -24.48 -29.55 21.66
CA ASN A 23 -23.41 -29.95 20.71
C ASN A 23 -22.29 -28.94 20.56
N LYS A 24 -22.32 -27.80 21.27
CA LYS A 24 -21.18 -26.88 21.33
C LYS A 24 -20.39 -27.18 22.59
N ALA A 25 -19.32 -27.96 22.44
CA ALA A 25 -18.23 -27.92 23.40
C ALA A 25 -17.87 -26.44 23.61
N PHE A 26 -17.92 -25.99 24.86
CA PHE A 26 -17.49 -24.65 25.24
C PHE A 26 -16.00 -24.51 24.89
N VAL A 27 -15.70 -23.88 23.76
CA VAL A 27 -14.35 -23.43 23.43
C VAL A 27 -14.16 -22.10 24.14
N GLY A 28 -13.83 -22.17 25.42
CA GLY A 28 -13.23 -21.03 26.10
C GLY A 28 -11.97 -20.62 25.34
N LYS A 29 -11.77 -19.33 25.09
CA LYS A 29 -10.50 -18.82 24.57
C LYS A 29 -9.42 -19.15 25.60
N THR A 30 -8.72 -20.26 25.42
CA THR A 30 -7.50 -20.55 26.16
C THR A 30 -6.41 -19.67 25.56
N TYR A 31 -6.11 -18.57 26.24
CA TYR A 31 -4.87 -17.84 26.00
C TYR A 31 -3.72 -18.76 26.41
N THR A 32 -3.06 -19.38 25.44
CA THR A 32 -1.76 -19.99 25.69
C THR A 32 -0.78 -18.85 25.97
N ASN A 33 -0.35 -18.73 27.23
CA ASN A 33 0.81 -17.91 27.60
C ASN A 33 2.06 -18.53 26.95
N SER A 34 2.31 -18.23 25.67
CA SER A 34 3.57 -18.57 25.04
C SER A 34 4.62 -17.54 25.47
N GLN A 35 5.36 -17.84 26.53
CA GLN A 35 6.51 -17.04 26.98
C GLN A 35 7.74 -17.10 26.03
N ASN A 36 7.57 -17.51 24.77
CA ASN A 36 8.66 -17.63 23.81
C ASN A 36 8.44 -16.78 22.55
N ASN A 37 8.08 -15.50 22.71
CA ASN A 37 8.30 -14.51 21.65
C ASN A 37 9.77 -14.07 21.65
N LYS A 38 10.69 -15.01 21.40
CA LYS A 38 11.95 -14.64 20.73
C LYS A 38 11.56 -14.43 19.28
N PHE A 39 11.50 -13.18 18.84
CA PHE A 39 11.46 -12.84 17.41
C PHE A 39 12.61 -13.59 16.72
N SER A 40 12.30 -14.70 16.05
CA SER A 40 13.24 -15.41 15.22
C SER A 40 13.55 -14.51 14.04
N LYS A 41 14.78 -13.99 14.00
CA LYS A 41 15.34 -13.17 12.92
C LYS A 41 15.51 -13.92 11.59
N GLU A 42 14.79 -15.02 11.35
CA GLU A 42 15.08 -15.99 10.28
C GLU A 42 14.09 -15.99 9.11
N HIS A 43 13.17 -15.02 8.98
CA HIS A 43 12.18 -15.05 7.89
C HIS A 43 12.44 -14.07 6.75
N THR A 44 13.71 -13.98 6.36
CA THR A 44 14.08 -13.53 5.00
C THR A 44 15.02 -14.55 4.37
N ASN A 45 14.48 -15.72 3.98
CA ASN A 45 15.17 -16.56 3.00
C ASN A 45 15.08 -15.91 1.61
N LYS A 46 15.66 -14.71 1.45
CA LYS A 46 16.05 -14.17 0.15
C LYS A 46 17.34 -14.91 -0.24
N ARG A 47 17.24 -16.13 -0.77
CA ARG A 47 18.39 -16.76 -1.43
C ARG A 47 18.53 -16.14 -2.81
N TYR A 48 19.47 -15.23 -2.96
CA TYR A 48 20.01 -14.89 -4.27
C TYR A 48 20.90 -16.07 -4.69
N LEU A 49 20.54 -16.75 -5.79
CA LEU A 49 21.47 -17.64 -6.46
C LEU A 49 22.53 -16.73 -7.11
N ASP A 50 23.76 -16.79 -6.61
CA ASP A 50 24.93 -16.20 -7.26
C ASP A 50 25.14 -16.97 -8.58
N CYS A 51 24.44 -16.53 -9.63
CA CYS A 51 24.74 -16.89 -11.00
C CYS A 51 25.37 -15.65 -11.63
N THR A 52 26.60 -15.81 -12.11
CA THR A 52 27.50 -14.72 -12.50
C THR A 52 27.02 -13.85 -13.67
N ASP A 53 25.88 -14.13 -14.29
CA ASP A 53 25.42 -13.39 -15.46
C ASP A 53 23.95 -12.91 -15.45
N GLU A 54 23.04 -13.43 -14.61
CA GLU A 54 21.65 -12.93 -14.55
C GLU A 54 20.97 -13.31 -13.20
N PRO A 55 20.28 -12.38 -12.51
CA PRO A 55 19.54 -12.69 -11.28
C PRO A 55 18.28 -13.51 -11.59
N LEU A 56 18.39 -14.84 -11.58
CA LEU A 56 17.25 -15.73 -11.70
C LEU A 56 16.36 -15.63 -10.45
N ARG A 57 15.12 -15.20 -10.66
CA ARG A 57 14.14 -14.97 -9.59
C ARG A 57 13.44 -16.27 -9.21
N ALA A 58 13.96 -16.97 -8.21
CA ALA A 58 13.25 -18.10 -7.60
C ALA A 58 12.25 -17.60 -6.55
N THR A 59 10.95 -17.57 -6.86
CA THR A 59 9.92 -17.47 -5.81
C THR A 59 9.86 -18.79 -5.05
N VAL A 60 10.58 -18.88 -3.94
CA VAL A 60 10.46 -20.01 -3.01
C VAL A 60 9.15 -19.83 -2.26
N PHE A 61 8.13 -20.59 -2.63
CA PHE A 61 6.92 -20.71 -1.83
C PHE A 61 7.30 -21.27 -0.45
N GLY A 62 6.87 -20.61 0.62
CA GLY A 62 7.07 -21.11 1.98
C GLY A 62 6.50 -22.51 2.13
N LYS A 63 7.03 -23.29 3.08
CA LYS A 63 6.44 -24.59 3.39
C LYS A 63 4.96 -24.37 3.74
N PRO A 64 4.03 -25.14 3.13
CA PRO A 64 2.63 -25.08 3.52
C PRO A 64 2.51 -25.55 4.95
N HIS A 65 1.67 -24.88 5.71
CA HIS A 65 1.35 -25.26 7.07
C HIS A 65 0.63 -26.61 7.06
N LYS A 66 0.86 -27.43 8.11
CA LYS A 66 0.55 -28.88 8.09
C LYS A 66 -0.90 -29.23 7.75
N ASN A 67 -1.84 -28.32 7.98
CA ASN A 67 -3.28 -28.58 7.90
C ASN A 67 -4.00 -27.70 6.87
N ASP A 68 -3.29 -26.88 6.09
CA ASP A 68 -3.89 -25.97 5.12
C ASP A 68 -2.89 -25.49 4.04
N ASN A 69 -3.42 -24.92 2.95
CA ASN A 69 -2.62 -24.44 1.81
C ASN A 69 -2.00 -23.06 2.06
N VAL A 70 -1.78 -22.68 3.31
CA VAL A 70 -1.27 -21.36 3.72
C VAL A 70 0.21 -21.52 4.03
N ALA A 71 1.05 -20.62 3.53
CA ALA A 71 2.47 -20.67 3.86
C ALA A 71 2.66 -20.41 5.37
N ASP A 72 3.56 -21.16 6.02
CA ASP A 72 3.83 -21.03 7.47
C ASP A 72 4.08 -19.58 7.90
N ALA A 73 4.75 -18.78 7.06
CA ALA A 73 5.05 -17.37 7.32
C ALA A 73 3.80 -16.46 7.33
N GLU A 74 2.75 -16.83 6.58
CA GLU A 74 1.48 -16.09 6.52
C GLU A 74 0.55 -16.43 7.69
N ASN A 75 0.83 -17.50 8.44
CA ASN A 75 0.01 -17.94 9.58
C ASN A 75 -0.04 -16.87 10.69
N THR A 76 0.95 -15.98 10.80
CA THR A 76 0.93 -14.83 11.72
C THR A 76 -0.28 -13.91 11.49
N ALA A 77 -0.87 -13.91 10.28
CA ALA A 77 -2.06 -13.14 9.97
C ALA A 77 -3.38 -13.82 10.41
N ASP A 78 -3.35 -15.10 10.78
CA ASP A 78 -4.53 -15.89 11.13
C ASP A 78 -4.38 -16.63 12.46
N ASP A 79 -5.29 -16.37 13.39
CA ASP A 79 -5.41 -17.17 14.61
C ASP A 79 -6.11 -18.51 14.27
N ASP A 80 -5.34 -19.50 13.82
CA ASP A 80 -5.78 -20.83 13.35
C ASP A 80 -6.74 -20.79 12.13
N PRO A 81 -6.19 -20.85 10.90
CA PRO A 81 -7.01 -20.96 9.69
C PRO A 81 -7.78 -22.30 9.66
N PRO A 82 -9.10 -22.31 9.41
CA PRO A 82 -9.86 -23.51 9.14
C PRO A 82 -9.40 -24.09 7.81
N ALA A 83 -9.44 -25.41 7.69
CA ALA A 83 -9.22 -26.10 6.43
C ALA A 83 -10.05 -25.43 5.32
N LEU A 84 -9.36 -24.93 4.29
CA LEU A 84 -10.03 -24.36 3.13
C LEU A 84 -10.90 -25.44 2.50
N LEU A 85 -12.15 -25.09 2.18
CA LEU A 85 -12.97 -25.94 1.33
C LEU A 85 -12.23 -26.13 0.00
N ASP A 86 -12.38 -27.31 -0.58
CA ASP A 86 -11.85 -27.67 -1.89
C ASP A 86 -12.12 -26.53 -2.90
N ASN A 87 -11.08 -26.08 -3.62
CA ASN A 87 -11.18 -24.97 -4.57
C ASN A 87 -12.19 -25.25 -5.69
N ASP A 88 -12.51 -26.54 -5.90
CA ASP A 88 -13.50 -27.00 -6.88
C ASP A 88 -14.94 -27.09 -6.33
N PHE A 89 -15.17 -26.67 -5.08
CA PHE A 89 -16.49 -26.71 -4.46
C PHE A 89 -17.46 -25.73 -5.15
N LYS A 90 -18.40 -26.28 -5.93
CA LYS A 90 -19.51 -25.56 -6.56
C LYS A 90 -20.81 -25.80 -5.77
N PRO A 91 -21.16 -24.95 -4.78
CA PRO A 91 -22.36 -25.15 -3.99
C PRO A 91 -23.62 -25.01 -4.84
N SER A 92 -24.65 -25.79 -4.50
CA SER A 92 -25.99 -25.63 -5.08
C SER A 92 -26.57 -24.23 -4.77
N ARG A 93 -27.56 -23.77 -5.54
CA ARG A 93 -28.18 -22.43 -5.33
C ARG A 93 -28.77 -22.24 -3.92
N THR A 94 -29.24 -23.30 -3.29
CA THR A 94 -29.79 -23.27 -1.92
C THR A 94 -28.67 -23.21 -0.88
N THR A 95 -27.64 -24.03 -1.03
CA THR A 95 -26.42 -24.01 -0.20
C THR A 95 -25.67 -22.67 -0.33
N ALA A 96 -25.66 -22.06 -1.52
CA ALA A 96 -25.06 -20.74 -1.74
C ALA A 96 -25.73 -19.62 -0.94
N LYS A 97 -27.01 -19.78 -0.61
CA LYS A 97 -27.82 -18.84 0.18
C LYS A 97 -27.89 -19.23 1.67
N SER A 98 -27.25 -20.31 2.10
CA SER A 98 -27.26 -20.69 3.52
C SER A 98 -26.50 -19.67 4.36
N SER A 99 -26.98 -19.43 5.59
CA SER A 99 -26.35 -18.53 6.54
C SER A 99 -24.91 -18.95 6.87
N GLU A 100 -24.67 -20.26 6.96
CA GLU A 100 -23.35 -20.84 7.24
C GLU A 100 -22.34 -20.51 6.14
N LEU A 101 -22.70 -20.72 4.87
CA LEU A 101 -21.80 -20.41 3.75
C LEU A 101 -21.56 -18.90 3.62
N GLN A 102 -22.58 -18.09 3.90
CA GLN A 102 -22.44 -16.63 3.91
C GLN A 102 -21.50 -16.15 5.02
N GLN A 103 -21.65 -16.68 6.24
CA GLN A 103 -20.75 -16.39 7.36
C GLN A 103 -19.32 -16.86 7.08
N TRP A 104 -19.17 -18.05 6.46
CA TRP A 104 -17.87 -18.55 6.06
C TRP A 104 -17.21 -17.65 5.00
N LYS A 105 -17.95 -17.23 3.96
CA LYS A 105 -17.46 -16.28 2.94
C LYS A 105 -17.05 -14.94 3.55
N LEU A 106 -17.85 -14.39 4.47
CA LEU A 106 -17.52 -13.15 5.18
C LEU A 106 -16.22 -13.28 5.97
N LYS A 107 -16.07 -14.35 6.76
CA LYS A 107 -14.84 -14.63 7.51
C LYS A 107 -13.64 -14.82 6.58
N ASN A 108 -13.81 -15.56 5.49
CA ASN A 108 -12.73 -15.81 4.55
C ASN A 108 -12.31 -14.53 3.82
N ASN A 109 -13.27 -13.71 3.38
CA ASN A 109 -13.00 -12.39 2.79
C ASN A 109 -12.27 -11.47 3.77
N TYR A 110 -12.68 -11.47 5.04
CA TYR A 110 -12.00 -10.71 6.09
C TYR A 110 -10.54 -11.17 6.27
N ARG A 111 -10.30 -12.48 6.32
CA ARG A 111 -8.94 -13.04 6.40
C ARG A 111 -8.11 -12.70 5.18
N HIS A 112 -8.65 -12.85 3.98
CA HIS A 112 -7.98 -12.44 2.75
C HIS A 112 -7.66 -10.94 2.77
N ALA A 113 -8.57 -10.09 3.24
CA ALA A 113 -8.30 -8.65 3.40
C ALA A 113 -7.19 -8.39 4.42
N ARG A 114 -7.21 -9.06 5.58
CA ARG A 114 -6.19 -8.96 6.63
C ARG A 114 -4.82 -9.43 6.13
N ARG A 115 -4.72 -10.57 5.44
CA ARG A 115 -3.47 -11.03 4.81
C ARG A 115 -2.94 -10.04 3.78
N ASN A 116 -3.84 -9.44 2.98
CA ASN A 116 -3.45 -8.39 2.06
C ASN A 116 -2.87 -7.17 2.78
N GLN A 117 -3.36 -6.83 3.98
CA GLN A 117 -2.81 -5.75 4.81
C GLN A 117 -1.43 -6.05 5.41
N PHE A 118 -1.02 -7.31 5.48
CA PHE A 118 0.33 -7.69 5.91
C PHE A 118 1.37 -7.60 4.80
N TYR A 119 0.94 -7.41 3.54
CA TYR A 119 1.82 -7.21 2.39
C TYR A 119 2.95 -8.28 2.31
N PHE A 120 2.58 -9.55 2.49
CA PHE A 120 3.55 -10.65 2.45
C PHE A 120 4.27 -10.73 1.09
N PRO A 121 5.55 -11.14 1.05
CA PRO A 121 6.32 -11.26 -0.20
C PRO A 121 5.74 -12.24 -1.23
N THR A 122 4.91 -13.18 -0.78
CA THR A 122 4.14 -14.15 -1.56
C THR A 122 2.90 -13.54 -2.23
N ASN A 123 2.54 -12.30 -1.89
CA ASN A 123 1.39 -11.62 -2.45
C ASN A 123 1.66 -11.20 -3.89
N LEU A 124 0.93 -11.81 -4.83
CA LEU A 124 1.00 -11.51 -6.27
C LEU A 124 0.60 -10.07 -6.62
N ARG A 125 0.07 -9.29 -5.68
CA ARG A 125 -0.25 -7.85 -5.87
C ARG A 125 0.95 -6.94 -5.64
N GLN A 126 2.08 -7.50 -5.23
CA GLN A 126 3.31 -6.77 -4.97
C GLN A 126 4.44 -7.32 -5.80
N LEU A 127 5.31 -6.41 -6.21
CA LEU A 127 6.59 -6.78 -6.79
C LEU A 127 7.63 -6.83 -5.66
N SER A 128 8.59 -7.75 -5.77
CA SER A 128 9.79 -7.67 -4.92
C SER A 128 10.55 -6.38 -5.17
N LEU A 129 11.36 -5.97 -4.19
CA LEU A 129 12.22 -4.78 -4.28
C LEU A 129 13.01 -4.75 -5.61
N LEU A 130 13.70 -5.84 -5.96
CA LEU A 130 14.48 -5.91 -7.20
C LEU A 130 13.63 -5.59 -8.44
N SER A 131 12.40 -6.09 -8.53
CA SER A 131 11.54 -5.77 -9.67
C SER A 131 11.08 -4.33 -9.67
N TYR A 132 10.83 -3.72 -8.51
CA TYR A 132 10.54 -2.29 -8.43
C TYR A 132 11.75 -1.45 -8.84
N GLN A 133 12.97 -1.85 -8.43
CA GLN A 133 14.20 -1.17 -8.81
C GLN A 133 14.47 -1.24 -10.31
N MET A 134 14.37 -2.44 -10.90
CA MET A 134 14.55 -2.64 -12.35
C MET A 134 13.48 -1.89 -13.16
N LEU A 135 12.22 -1.94 -12.70
CA LEU A 135 11.13 -1.18 -13.31
C LEU A 135 11.40 0.33 -13.25
N PHE A 136 11.76 0.85 -12.07
CA PHE A 136 12.04 2.26 -11.89
C PHE A 136 13.21 2.71 -12.76
N ALA A 137 14.32 1.98 -12.76
CA ALA A 137 15.50 2.27 -13.58
C ALA A 137 15.16 2.31 -15.07
N ARG A 138 14.37 1.33 -15.55
CA ARG A 138 13.98 1.25 -16.96
C ARG A 138 13.05 2.39 -17.35
N VAL A 139 12.02 2.67 -16.54
CA VAL A 139 11.08 3.77 -16.78
C VAL A 139 11.84 5.11 -16.79
N TRP A 140 12.76 5.32 -15.84
CA TRP A 140 13.58 6.52 -15.76
C TRP A 140 14.50 6.69 -16.99
N GLN A 141 15.14 5.61 -17.43
CA GLN A 141 15.99 5.60 -18.62
C GLN A 141 15.18 6.00 -19.86
N ILE A 142 14.03 5.37 -20.08
CA ILE A 142 13.17 5.64 -21.25
C ILE A 142 12.65 7.08 -21.20
N PHE A 143 12.21 7.55 -20.04
CA PHE A 143 11.75 8.92 -19.81
C PHE A 143 12.76 9.99 -20.30
N GLY A 144 14.06 9.74 -20.12
CA GLY A 144 15.13 10.63 -20.57
C GLY A 144 15.34 10.68 -22.10
N VAL A 145 14.93 9.65 -22.84
CA VAL A 145 15.26 9.48 -24.26
C VAL A 145 14.06 9.72 -25.18
N VAL A 146 12.84 9.42 -24.72
CA VAL A 146 11.65 9.46 -25.58
C VAL A 146 11.18 10.86 -25.96
N SER A 147 10.35 10.90 -27.01
CA SER A 147 9.64 12.08 -27.49
C SER A 147 8.80 12.73 -26.40
N TYR A 148 8.53 14.03 -26.52
CA TYR A 148 7.78 14.79 -25.52
C TYR A 148 6.37 14.23 -25.24
N LYS A 149 5.66 13.72 -26.26
CA LYS A 149 4.33 13.11 -26.08
C LYS A 149 4.42 11.84 -25.22
N GLN A 150 5.31 10.91 -25.56
CA GLN A 150 5.49 9.67 -24.80
C GLN A 150 6.04 9.94 -23.40
N ARG A 151 6.90 10.96 -23.25
CA ARG A 151 7.47 11.37 -21.96
C ARG A 151 6.40 11.70 -20.93
N ARG A 152 5.23 12.22 -21.34
CA ARG A 152 4.09 12.49 -20.44
C ARG A 152 3.54 11.21 -19.81
N VAL A 153 3.44 10.11 -20.57
CA VAL A 153 2.97 8.81 -20.07
C VAL A 153 3.95 8.25 -19.03
N TYR A 154 5.25 8.29 -19.33
CA TYR A 154 6.28 7.88 -18.38
C TYR A 154 6.35 8.79 -17.15
N ALA A 155 6.08 10.10 -17.30
CA ALA A 155 5.99 11.03 -16.17
C ALA A 155 4.86 10.65 -15.22
N VAL A 156 3.69 10.22 -15.73
CA VAL A 156 2.58 9.72 -14.91
C VAL A 156 3.01 8.51 -14.09
N ILE A 157 3.66 7.52 -14.74
CA ILE A 157 4.14 6.31 -14.06
C ILE A 157 5.17 6.66 -12.99
N LEU A 158 6.18 7.47 -13.31
CA LEU A 158 7.21 7.89 -12.36
C LEU A 158 6.63 8.67 -11.19
N LEU A 159 5.71 9.59 -11.46
CA LEU A 159 5.08 10.40 -10.42
C LEU A 159 4.21 9.51 -9.51
N SER A 160 3.52 8.51 -10.04
CA SER A 160 2.80 7.51 -9.23
C SER A 160 3.77 6.69 -8.37
N MET A 161 4.88 6.19 -8.94
CA MET A 161 5.90 5.45 -8.17
C MET A 161 6.59 6.29 -7.09
N LEU A 162 6.79 7.60 -7.32
CA LEU A 162 7.44 8.52 -6.38
C LEU A 162 6.48 9.14 -5.36
N SER A 163 5.17 9.16 -5.64
CA SER A 163 4.17 9.70 -4.71
C SER A 163 3.45 8.61 -3.92
N GLY A 164 3.42 7.37 -4.42
CA GLY A 164 2.54 6.32 -3.93
C GLY A 164 1.06 6.61 -4.18
N ARG A 165 0.74 7.57 -5.06
CA ARG A 165 -0.64 7.88 -5.46
C ARG A 165 -1.06 7.03 -6.65
N LYS A 166 -2.36 6.78 -6.76
CA LYS A 166 -2.89 5.97 -7.85
C LYS A 166 -2.65 6.63 -9.20
N VAL A 167 -2.31 5.84 -10.21
CA VAL A 167 -2.10 6.31 -11.59
C VAL A 167 -3.26 7.21 -12.06
N GLN A 168 -4.50 6.81 -11.78
CA GLN A 168 -5.69 7.58 -12.17
C GLN A 168 -5.79 8.93 -11.46
N ASP A 169 -5.43 8.99 -10.17
CA ASP A 169 -5.41 10.24 -9.41
C ASP A 169 -4.32 11.19 -9.93
N VAL A 170 -3.19 10.63 -10.37
CA VAL A 170 -2.10 11.38 -11.00
C VAL A 170 -2.51 11.95 -12.37
N ILE A 171 -3.14 11.14 -13.22
CA ILE A 171 -3.67 11.60 -14.52
C ILE A 171 -4.65 12.75 -14.30
N TYR A 172 -5.58 12.58 -13.36
CA TYR A 172 -6.56 13.61 -13.02
C TYR A 172 -5.88 14.91 -12.56
N GLU A 173 -4.92 14.81 -11.64
CA GLU A 173 -4.20 15.97 -11.09
C GLU A 173 -3.45 16.76 -12.18
N LEU A 174 -2.77 16.08 -13.10
CA LEU A 174 -1.97 16.71 -14.16
C LEU A 174 -2.83 17.37 -15.25
N ALA A 175 -4.09 16.93 -15.39
CA ALA A 175 -5.08 17.54 -16.26
C ALA A 175 -5.70 18.82 -15.67
N LEU A 176 -5.44 19.14 -14.40
CA LEU A 176 -5.89 20.38 -13.76
C LEU A 176 -4.92 21.54 -13.99
N ASP A 177 -5.44 22.75 -13.91
CA ASP A 177 -4.64 23.96 -13.94
C ASP A 177 -3.79 24.08 -12.66
N LYS A 178 -2.65 24.78 -12.71
CA LYS A 178 -1.68 24.87 -11.59
C LYS A 178 -2.34 25.24 -10.25
N SER A 179 -3.34 26.13 -10.26
CA SER A 179 -4.05 26.61 -9.07
C SER A 179 -5.10 25.63 -8.51
N GLN A 180 -5.52 24.64 -9.31
CA GLN A 180 -6.56 23.67 -8.95
C GLN A 180 -5.98 22.34 -8.45
N ARG A 181 -4.66 22.15 -8.59
CA ARG A 181 -3.94 20.98 -8.08
C ARG A 181 -4.03 20.97 -6.55
N LYS A 182 -4.40 19.81 -6.00
CA LYS A 182 -4.63 19.57 -4.56
C LYS A 182 -3.36 19.18 -3.83
N TRP A 183 -2.54 18.33 -4.44
CA TRP A 183 -1.36 17.75 -3.78
C TRP A 183 -0.06 18.03 -4.54
N LEU A 184 -0.11 18.44 -5.80
CA LEU A 184 1.06 18.92 -6.52
C LEU A 184 1.16 20.44 -6.40
N SER A 185 1.93 20.92 -5.41
CA SER A 185 2.07 22.34 -5.14
C SER A 185 3.18 22.98 -5.98
N HIS A 186 2.91 24.19 -6.45
CA HIS A 186 3.88 25.05 -7.13
C HIS A 186 4.42 26.09 -6.15
N GLU A 187 5.73 26.10 -5.96
CA GLU A 187 6.44 27.11 -5.17
C GLU A 187 7.21 28.02 -6.11
N SER A 188 6.70 29.24 -6.31
CA SER A 188 7.41 30.30 -7.01
C SER A 188 8.35 31.01 -6.03
N GLY A 189 9.63 30.64 -6.05
CA GLY A 189 10.68 31.28 -5.26
C GLY A 189 11.56 32.21 -6.11
N SER A 190 12.34 33.09 -5.46
CA SER A 190 13.25 34.03 -6.14
C SER A 190 14.40 33.39 -6.92
N ALA A 191 14.61 32.08 -6.78
CA ALA A 191 15.72 31.35 -7.40
C ALA A 191 15.30 30.33 -8.49
N ALA A 192 14.05 29.84 -8.47
CA ALA A 192 13.42 29.03 -9.51
C ALA A 192 11.97 28.69 -9.10
N ASP A 193 11.10 28.50 -10.09
CA ASP A 193 9.82 27.80 -9.90
C ASP A 193 10.10 26.31 -9.63
N SER A 194 9.52 25.77 -8.56
CA SER A 194 9.69 24.36 -8.20
C SER A 194 8.36 23.70 -7.85
N TYR A 195 8.25 22.42 -8.15
CA TYR A 195 7.11 21.59 -7.77
C TYR A 195 7.49 20.66 -6.61
N ALA A 196 6.60 20.60 -5.63
CA ALA A 196 6.69 19.69 -4.51
C ALA A 196 5.39 18.88 -4.36
N MET A 197 5.52 17.67 -3.84
CA MET A 197 4.39 16.87 -3.39
C MET A 197 3.99 17.32 -1.99
N SER A 198 2.84 17.95 -1.89
CA SER A 198 2.17 18.32 -0.64
C SER A 198 1.36 17.15 -0.11
N ASN A 199 1.71 16.68 1.08
CA ASN A 199 0.92 15.72 1.83
C ASN A 199 0.30 16.40 3.03
N THR A 200 -1.04 16.45 3.01
CA THR A 200 -1.84 16.98 4.11
C THR A 200 -2.38 15.82 4.93
N ILE A 201 -2.04 15.79 6.21
CA ILE A 201 -2.54 14.80 7.14
C ILE A 201 -3.57 15.45 8.06
N ASN A 202 -4.80 14.96 7.98
CA ASN A 202 -5.94 15.44 8.76
C ASN A 202 -6.58 14.27 9.51
N VAL A 203 -6.39 14.23 10.83
CA VAL A 203 -6.90 13.17 11.71
C VAL A 203 -8.31 13.50 12.24
N THR A 204 -8.59 14.78 12.50
CA THR A 204 -9.93 15.30 12.80
C THR A 204 -10.12 16.66 12.14
N SER A 205 -11.29 16.92 11.55
CA SER A 205 -11.60 18.23 10.94
C SER A 205 -12.54 19.02 11.85
N ASN A 206 -12.09 19.42 13.04
CA ASN A 206 -12.89 20.32 13.89
C ASN A 206 -12.52 21.79 13.60
N ARG A 207 -13.17 22.35 12.57
CA ARG A 207 -12.91 23.70 12.04
C ARG A 207 -13.89 24.76 12.55
N ARG A 208 -14.60 24.48 13.65
CA ARG A 208 -15.61 25.40 14.19
C ARG A 208 -14.94 26.68 14.69
N SER A 209 -15.28 27.80 14.06
CA SER A 209 -14.68 29.12 14.33
C SER A 209 -14.84 29.62 15.76
N HIS A 210 -15.84 29.14 16.50
CA HIS A 210 -16.08 29.49 17.90
C HIS A 210 -15.20 28.72 18.89
N LEU A 211 -14.42 27.74 18.45
CA LEU A 211 -13.49 27.03 19.31
C LEU A 211 -12.22 27.86 19.51
N LEU A 212 -11.64 27.79 20.71
CA LEU A 212 -10.34 28.37 21.01
C LEU A 212 -9.28 27.84 20.03
N PRO A 213 -8.28 28.64 19.62
CA PRO A 213 -7.29 28.22 18.62
C PRO A 213 -6.60 26.89 18.92
N HIS A 214 -6.27 26.62 20.19
CA HIS A 214 -5.66 25.34 20.61
C HIS A 214 -6.61 24.13 20.59
N ARG A 215 -7.91 24.34 20.34
CA ARG A 215 -8.94 23.30 20.16
C ARG A 215 -9.39 23.17 18.70
N GLN A 216 -8.92 24.04 17.83
CA GLN A 216 -9.15 23.92 16.39
C GLN A 216 -8.16 22.92 15.82
N SER A 217 -8.64 21.98 15.02
CA SER A 217 -7.75 21.06 14.30
C SER A 217 -7.12 21.81 13.14
N HIS A 218 -5.79 21.88 13.11
CA HIS A 218 -5.06 22.43 11.98
C HIS A 218 -4.59 21.33 11.05
N ASP A 219 -4.66 21.59 9.74
CA ASP A 219 -4.16 20.70 8.73
C ASP A 219 -2.62 20.69 8.79
N ASN A 220 -2.02 19.54 9.06
CA ASN A 220 -0.58 19.39 9.07
C ASN A 220 -0.11 19.01 7.67
N GLU A 221 0.50 19.97 6.98
CA GLU A 221 1.06 19.78 5.65
C GLU A 221 2.59 19.67 5.73
N PHE A 222 3.14 18.67 5.03
CA PHE A 222 4.56 18.59 4.73
C PHE A 222 4.77 18.39 3.24
N LYS A 223 5.93 18.79 2.75
CA LYS A 223 6.25 18.83 1.32
C LYS A 223 7.45 17.96 1.02
N LEU A 224 7.36 17.17 -0.04
CA LEU A 224 8.44 16.31 -0.52
C LEU A 224 8.88 16.78 -1.91
N PRO A 225 10.18 16.96 -2.16
CA PRO A 225 10.66 17.48 -3.44
C PRO A 225 10.54 16.43 -4.55
N LEU A 226 10.39 16.92 -5.79
CA LEU A 226 10.36 16.12 -7.01
C LEU A 226 11.61 16.32 -7.87
N PRO A 227 12.03 15.34 -8.69
CA PRO A 227 13.20 15.46 -9.57
C PRO A 227 13.01 16.54 -10.63
N ALA A 228 14.05 17.34 -10.91
CA ALA A 228 13.98 18.49 -11.81
C ALA A 228 13.51 18.15 -13.23
N ARG A 229 13.97 17.03 -13.82
CA ARG A 229 13.47 16.61 -15.13
C ARG A 229 11.99 16.27 -15.15
N LEU A 230 11.48 15.71 -14.04
CA LEU A 230 10.05 15.43 -13.90
C LEU A 230 9.26 16.74 -13.78
N GLN A 231 9.78 17.70 -13.00
CA GLN A 231 9.20 19.03 -12.84
C GLN A 231 9.01 19.76 -14.18
N ALA A 232 10.00 19.69 -15.08
CA ALA A 232 9.93 20.31 -16.41
C ALA A 232 8.80 19.75 -17.29
N VAL A 233 8.38 18.50 -17.07
CA VAL A 233 7.27 17.89 -17.84
C VAL A 233 5.91 18.26 -17.26
N ILE A 234 5.78 18.26 -15.94
CA ILE A 234 4.53 18.52 -15.20
C ILE A 234 4.20 20.01 -15.05
N GLU A 235 5.13 20.88 -15.45
CA GLU A 235 4.92 22.32 -15.42
C GLU A 235 3.70 22.74 -16.23
N ASN A 236 3.54 22.16 -17.42
CA ASN A 236 2.39 22.41 -18.26
C ASN A 236 1.29 21.38 -17.98
N LYS A 237 0.04 21.83 -18.03
CA LYS A 237 -1.12 20.95 -17.97
C LYS A 237 -1.13 20.02 -19.18
N PHE A 238 -1.37 18.74 -18.93
CA PHE A 238 -1.58 17.75 -19.97
C PHE A 238 -2.50 16.64 -19.49
N SER A 239 -3.13 15.94 -20.43
CA SER A 239 -3.91 14.74 -20.16
C SER A 239 -3.25 13.56 -20.87
N VAL A 240 -3.32 12.39 -20.23
CA VAL A 240 -2.84 11.10 -20.72
C VAL A 240 -4.00 10.14 -20.63
N ASP A 241 -4.17 9.30 -21.64
CA ASP A 241 -5.18 8.24 -21.61
C ASP A 241 -4.71 7.09 -20.72
N GLY A 242 -5.64 6.51 -19.94
CA GLY A 242 -5.35 5.35 -19.11
C GLY A 242 -4.96 4.11 -19.93
N ASP A 243 -5.45 4.03 -21.17
CA ASP A 243 -5.11 2.95 -22.10
C ASP A 243 -3.65 3.07 -22.57
N GLU A 244 -3.15 4.28 -22.85
CA GLU A 244 -1.74 4.53 -23.18
C GLU A 244 -0.81 4.07 -22.03
N VAL A 245 -1.21 4.30 -20.77
CA VAL A 245 -0.46 3.81 -19.62
C VAL A 245 -0.46 2.28 -19.57
N SER A 246 -1.61 1.66 -19.82
CA SER A 246 -1.77 0.20 -19.78
C SER A 246 -0.94 -0.49 -20.89
N GLU A 247 -0.89 0.09 -22.08
CA GLU A 247 -0.03 -0.35 -23.18
C GLU A 247 1.46 -0.24 -22.82
N VAL A 248 1.88 0.89 -22.24
CA VAL A 248 3.26 1.05 -21.78
C VAL A 248 3.60 0.02 -20.70
N LEU A 249 2.72 -0.23 -19.73
CA LEU A 249 2.94 -1.26 -18.72
C LEU A 249 3.01 -2.66 -19.32
N ALA A 250 2.17 -2.99 -20.31
CA ALA A 250 2.26 -4.26 -21.02
C ALA A 250 3.62 -4.43 -21.72
N SER A 251 4.13 -3.36 -22.35
CA SER A 251 5.45 -3.37 -22.99
C SER A 251 6.59 -3.54 -21.98
N LEU A 252 6.53 -2.85 -20.84
CA LEU A 252 7.54 -2.93 -19.78
C LEU A 252 7.53 -4.31 -19.12
N LYS A 253 6.36 -4.92 -18.97
CA LYS A 253 6.22 -6.28 -18.44
C LYS A 253 7.03 -7.27 -19.27
N VAL A 254 6.92 -7.20 -20.60
CA VAL A 254 7.64 -8.07 -21.53
C VAL A 254 9.14 -7.75 -21.51
N GLN A 255 9.52 -6.48 -21.58
CA GLN A 255 10.93 -6.06 -21.59
C GLN A 255 11.72 -6.46 -20.34
N LEU A 256 11.05 -6.50 -19.19
CA LEU A 256 11.67 -6.82 -17.90
C LEU A 256 11.35 -8.25 -17.43
N GLU A 257 10.71 -9.05 -18.29
CA GLU A 257 10.30 -10.43 -17.99
C GLU A 257 9.54 -10.57 -16.65
N LEU A 258 8.71 -9.57 -16.34
CA LEU A 258 7.97 -9.55 -15.08
C LEU A 258 6.78 -10.51 -15.16
N PRO A 259 6.56 -11.37 -14.14
CA PRO A 259 5.46 -12.32 -14.16
C PRO A 259 4.10 -11.61 -14.18
N VAL A 260 3.99 -10.50 -13.43
CA VAL A 260 2.81 -9.66 -13.31
C VAL A 260 3.24 -8.19 -13.29
N LEU A 261 2.47 -7.32 -13.95
CA LEU A 261 2.61 -5.87 -13.88
C LEU A 261 1.27 -5.25 -14.26
N SER A 262 0.80 -4.28 -13.47
CA SER A 262 -0.45 -3.55 -13.69
C SER A 262 -0.42 -2.24 -12.90
N ASN A 263 -1.40 -1.36 -13.11
CA ASN A 263 -1.52 -0.10 -12.37
C ASN A 263 -1.43 -0.31 -10.85
N GLN A 264 -2.06 -1.36 -10.31
CA GLN A 264 -2.02 -1.66 -8.88
C GLN A 264 -0.59 -1.83 -8.34
N HIS A 265 0.32 -2.39 -9.14
CA HIS A 265 1.71 -2.56 -8.73
C HIS A 265 2.45 -1.22 -8.68
N ILE A 266 2.15 -0.31 -9.62
CA ILE A 266 2.69 1.05 -9.66
C ILE A 266 2.19 1.84 -8.45
N ASP A 267 0.87 1.80 -8.21
CA ASP A 267 0.20 2.47 -7.08
C ASP A 267 0.82 2.04 -5.73
N ALA A 268 1.13 0.75 -5.58
CA ALA A 268 1.66 0.18 -4.35
C ALA A 268 3.19 0.34 -4.17
N CYS A 269 3.92 0.86 -5.17
CA CYS A 269 5.39 0.84 -5.21
C CYS A 269 6.03 1.49 -3.98
N LEU A 270 5.83 2.80 -3.79
CA LEU A 270 6.44 3.54 -2.68
C LEU A 270 6.02 3.00 -1.31
N TYR A 271 4.72 2.70 -1.18
CA TYR A 271 4.15 2.14 0.04
C TYR A 271 4.85 0.85 0.45
N THR A 272 4.98 -0.09 -0.51
CA THR A 272 5.58 -1.40 -0.27
C THR A 272 7.06 -1.28 0.07
N VAL A 273 7.81 -0.40 -0.58
CA VAL A 273 9.23 -0.18 -0.27
C VAL A 273 9.41 0.37 1.15
N ILE A 274 8.66 1.40 1.54
CA ILE A 274 8.77 1.97 2.89
C ILE A 274 8.33 0.96 3.95
N LYS A 275 7.19 0.29 3.73
CA LYS A 275 6.63 -0.65 4.69
C LYS A 275 7.48 -1.91 4.86
N ASN A 276 7.88 -2.55 3.76
CA ASN A 276 8.49 -3.88 3.82
C ASN A 276 10.03 -3.83 3.88
N GLU A 277 10.67 -2.85 3.24
CA GLU A 277 12.14 -2.80 3.18
C GLU A 277 12.71 -1.83 4.24
N LEU A 278 12.02 -0.72 4.55
CA LEU A 278 12.40 0.17 5.66
C LEU A 278 11.73 -0.16 6.99
N GLN A 279 10.70 -1.02 7.00
CA GLN A 279 9.95 -1.40 8.21
C GLN A 279 9.21 -0.22 8.89
N GLU A 280 8.90 0.84 8.13
CA GLU A 280 8.28 2.07 8.63
C GLU A 280 6.81 2.19 8.17
N SER A 281 5.95 1.29 8.65
CA SER A 281 4.54 1.19 8.21
C SER A 281 3.76 2.51 8.36
N LEU A 282 3.94 3.22 9.48
CA LEU A 282 3.23 4.47 9.73
C LEU A 282 3.71 5.60 8.81
N HIS A 283 5.02 5.66 8.53
CA HIS A 283 5.55 6.61 7.55
C HIS A 283 5.05 6.29 6.15
N ALA A 284 4.88 5.01 5.78
CA ALA A 284 4.31 4.62 4.50
C ALA A 284 2.89 5.17 4.32
N ASP A 285 2.02 5.02 5.31
CA ASP A 285 0.66 5.59 5.30
C ASP A 285 0.72 7.13 5.14
N MET A 286 1.55 7.81 5.93
CA MET A 286 1.69 9.28 5.93
C MET A 286 2.25 9.85 4.63
N ILE A 287 3.28 9.22 4.06
CA ILE A 287 3.99 9.70 2.86
C ILE A 287 3.15 9.48 1.60
N THR A 288 2.43 8.35 1.51
CA THR A 288 1.62 8.00 0.33
C THR A 288 0.18 8.52 0.41
N GLY A 289 -0.28 8.94 1.59
CA GLY A 289 -1.64 9.43 1.80
C GLY A 289 -2.71 8.33 1.83
N VAL A 290 -2.31 7.05 1.88
CA VAL A 290 -3.21 5.90 1.95
C VAL A 290 -3.76 5.78 3.37
N ASP A 291 -5.09 5.79 3.51
CA ASP A 291 -5.84 5.50 4.75
C ASP A 291 -5.45 6.31 6.01
N VAL A 292 -4.78 7.44 5.83
CA VAL A 292 -4.34 8.35 6.90
C VAL A 292 -5.49 8.75 7.85
N LYS A 293 -6.73 8.85 7.35
CA LYS A 293 -7.89 9.22 8.19
C LYS A 293 -8.41 8.09 9.08
N HIS A 294 -7.99 6.86 8.82
CA HIS A 294 -8.45 5.66 9.53
C HIS A 294 -7.31 4.92 10.24
N SER A 295 -6.07 5.37 10.07
CA SER A 295 -4.91 4.83 10.78
C SER A 295 -4.96 5.28 12.25
N SER A 296 -5.41 4.38 13.13
CA SER A 296 -5.54 4.64 14.57
C SER A 296 -4.24 5.14 15.25
N PRO A 297 -3.02 4.73 14.84
CA PRO A 297 -1.79 5.26 15.44
C PRO A 297 -1.63 6.77 15.25
N LEU A 298 -2.14 7.34 14.16
CA LEU A 298 -2.00 8.78 13.88
C LEU A 298 -2.69 9.66 14.93
N TYR A 299 -3.66 9.15 15.69
CA TYR A 299 -4.27 9.93 16.79
C TYR A 299 -3.34 10.11 18.00
N TYR A 300 -2.22 9.37 18.07
CA TYR A 300 -1.41 9.25 19.28
C TYR A 300 0.10 9.44 19.05
N THR A 301 0.55 9.75 17.82
CA THR A 301 1.97 9.76 17.46
C THR A 301 2.47 11.11 16.97
N SER A 302 3.35 11.80 17.70
CA SER A 302 4.01 12.99 17.16
C SER A 302 5.25 12.59 16.35
N ILE A 303 5.31 13.01 15.08
CA ILE A 303 6.43 12.70 14.17
C ILE A 303 6.98 14.02 13.61
N GLU A 304 8.30 14.15 13.62
CA GLU A 304 8.99 15.29 13.02
C GLU A 304 9.00 15.15 11.49
N THR A 305 8.72 16.23 10.77
CA THR A 305 8.75 16.28 9.29
C THR A 305 10.06 15.77 8.71
N ILE A 306 11.19 16.07 9.37
CA ILE A 306 12.53 15.60 8.98
C ILE A 306 12.61 14.07 8.97
N SER A 307 11.91 13.38 9.88
CA SER A 307 11.88 11.92 9.93
C SER A 307 11.18 11.33 8.70
N LEU A 308 10.07 11.93 8.28
CA LEU A 308 9.33 11.55 7.07
C LEU A 308 10.17 11.81 5.82
N GLU A 309 10.83 12.97 5.74
CA GLU A 309 11.75 13.30 4.65
C GLU A 309 12.89 12.28 4.54
N LYS A 310 13.55 11.94 5.66
CA LYS A 310 14.61 10.92 5.68
C LYS A 310 14.13 9.55 5.21
N THR A 311 12.93 9.15 5.62
CA THR A 311 12.33 7.88 5.22
C THR A 311 12.04 7.87 3.71
N TYR A 312 11.47 8.96 3.19
CA TYR A 312 11.25 9.15 1.76
C TYR A 312 12.54 9.07 0.95
N TYR A 313 13.60 9.77 1.38
CA TYR A 313 14.90 9.72 0.70
C TYR A 313 15.54 8.33 0.74
N SER A 314 15.42 7.63 1.87
CA SER A 314 15.92 6.26 2.00
C SER A 314 15.19 5.32 1.05
N ALA A 315 13.87 5.48 0.87
CA ALA A 315 13.09 4.69 -0.07
C ALA A 315 13.45 4.99 -1.53
N ILE A 316 13.66 6.25 -1.89
CA ILE A 316 14.15 6.63 -3.23
C ILE A 316 15.55 6.06 -3.47
N GLN A 317 16.44 6.13 -2.49
CA GLN A 317 17.77 5.55 -2.61
C GLN A 317 17.72 4.05 -2.91
N LEU A 318 16.81 3.32 -2.24
CA LEU A 318 16.57 1.92 -2.55
C LEU A 318 16.04 1.75 -3.98
N LEU A 319 15.02 2.51 -4.40
CA LEU A 319 14.45 2.41 -5.75
C LEU A 319 15.45 2.71 -6.86
N THR A 320 16.47 3.52 -6.58
CA THR A 320 17.42 4.03 -7.58
C THR A 320 18.71 3.23 -7.67
N GLU A 321 18.83 2.11 -6.93
CA GLU A 321 20.04 1.29 -6.86
C GLU A 321 20.57 0.88 -8.26
N TYR A 322 19.67 0.56 -9.20
CA TYR A 322 20.02 0.14 -10.57
C TYR A 322 19.93 1.27 -11.61
N CYS A 323 19.67 2.51 -11.20
CA CYS A 323 19.70 3.66 -12.10
C CYS A 323 21.15 4.01 -12.51
N THR A 324 21.32 4.67 -13.66
CA THR A 324 22.63 5.20 -14.09
C THR A 324 23.17 6.25 -13.10
N ALA A 325 24.49 6.40 -13.03
CA ALA A 325 25.14 7.34 -12.09
C ALA A 325 24.60 8.78 -12.22
N ASP A 326 24.35 9.25 -13.43
CA ASP A 326 23.75 10.56 -13.70
C ASP A 326 22.34 10.67 -13.11
N SER A 327 21.52 9.62 -13.29
CA SER A 327 20.16 9.57 -12.76
C SER A 327 20.15 9.49 -11.25
N GLN A 328 21.07 8.71 -10.66
CA GLN A 328 21.26 8.67 -9.21
C GLN A 328 21.71 10.03 -8.67
N GLY A 329 22.59 10.74 -9.37
CA GLY A 329 23.04 12.09 -9.01
C GLY A 329 21.88 13.09 -8.95
N GLU A 330 21.02 13.11 -9.97
CA GLU A 330 19.83 13.97 -10.01
C GLU A 330 18.85 13.64 -8.86
N LEU A 331 18.60 12.35 -8.63
CA LEU A 331 17.67 11.89 -7.61
C LEU A 331 18.23 12.07 -6.19
N ARG A 332 19.55 12.06 -6.01
CA ARG A 332 20.23 12.38 -4.74
C ARG A 332 20.22 13.88 -4.41
N GLN A 333 20.20 14.77 -5.41
CA GLN A 333 20.11 16.21 -5.14
C GLN A 333 18.79 16.61 -4.45
N LEU A 334 17.75 15.78 -4.55
CA LEU A 334 16.52 15.90 -3.75
C LEU A 334 16.79 15.86 -2.25
N SER A 335 17.76 15.07 -1.78
CA SER A 335 18.03 14.91 -0.35
C SER A 335 18.77 16.12 0.26
N MET A 336 19.39 16.97 -0.56
CA MET A 336 20.18 18.12 -0.09
C MET A 336 19.38 19.44 -0.09
N SER A 337 18.37 19.58 -0.97
CA SER A 337 17.56 20.81 -1.09
C SER A 337 16.52 21.00 0.02
N SER A 338 16.17 19.93 0.76
CA SER A 338 15.26 19.94 1.93
C SER A 338 15.72 20.85 3.08
N THR A 339 16.95 21.37 3.02
CA THR A 339 17.61 22.01 4.15
C THR A 339 17.07 23.39 4.53
N LYS A 340 16.11 24.01 3.82
CA LYS A 340 15.75 25.43 4.05
C LYS A 340 14.33 25.81 4.45
N SER A 341 13.30 24.93 4.47
CA SER A 341 11.91 25.43 4.73
C SER A 341 11.12 24.79 5.89
N ASN A 342 11.38 23.56 6.33
CA ASN A 342 10.48 22.87 7.30
C ASN A 342 11.12 22.38 8.60
N ARG A 343 12.30 22.90 8.99
CA ARG A 343 13.19 22.23 9.97
C ARG A 343 12.61 21.93 11.36
N TYR A 344 11.49 22.51 11.80
CA TYR A 344 10.99 22.29 13.17
C TYR A 344 9.47 22.31 13.33
N LYS A 345 8.69 21.82 12.36
CA LYS A 345 7.27 21.52 12.65
C LYS A 345 7.16 20.11 13.21
N LYS A 346 7.04 20.03 14.54
CA LYS A 346 6.49 18.83 15.17
C LYS A 346 5.02 18.75 14.79
N ILE A 347 4.67 17.66 14.13
CA ILE A 347 3.28 17.35 13.81
C ILE A 347 2.67 16.84 15.12
N TYR A 348 1.82 17.67 15.74
CA TYR A 348 1.01 17.29 16.89
C TYR A 348 -0.41 16.96 16.40
N TRP A 349 -1.01 15.93 16.98
CA TRP A 349 -2.36 15.47 16.68
C TRP A 349 -3.34 15.82 17.78
#